data_AF-C8XFR6-F1
#
_entry.id   AF-C8XFR6-F1
#
_cell.length_a   1.000
_cell.length_b   1.000
_cell.length_c   1.000
_cell.angle_alpha   90.00
_cell.angle_beta   90.00
_cell.angle_gamma   90.00
#
_symmetry.space_group_name_H-M   'P 1'
#
loop_
_entity.id
_entity.type
_entity.pdbx_description
1 polymer ?
#
loop_
_entity_poly.entity_id
_entity_poly.type
_entity_poly.pdbx_seq_one_letter_code
_entity_poly.pdbx_strand_id
1 'polypeptide(L)'
;MPDLGHELAFGLFLPNPASQAATVVRLAQVAEQQGLDLIGIQDHPYNPDLLDTWTLLAHLAAATTTIRLFPDVACVPLRPPAVLARSVASLDLLTDGRVELGLGAGYFLDPIARLGGPALTRGQAVTALEEAIGVIRAMWTAAGPVTRPGRFHALDAATPGPAPAHPVEIWVGSYQPRMLSLTARLADGWVPSQAYAAPERTSELNTRIDQLAEQAGRRPADIRRIYNVNGRFAATAGGFLDGPPAHWVDQLTDLVLAQGFSSFLLAPSGDIISSIERFAQEVVPDVRERVAAARRGEPVAAESAAAVELSPPTPVPDGQERDGHWGDAGGLRVQDRPRAPRVAAAPAAGGAAGPDNFRNLVAIHDHLRAELEQIAQAVQQVADGELTPVAARTLISRMTVRQNHWTLGSFCASYCRIVTIHHAVEDAHMFPGVLAVAPQVKAVVDRLEAEHLVIAGVLDRFDRALVDLVREEGPEGPGPDGIAEISELAAHLGDVLRSHLCYEEDELAGALALMPGSI
;
A
#
# COMPACT_ATOMS: atom_id res chain seq x y z
N MET A 1 -5.18 18.77 24.33
CA MET A 1 -4.18 18.26 23.38
C MET A 1 -4.89 17.30 22.46
N PRO A 2 -4.90 17.58 21.16
CA PRO A 2 -4.88 16.46 20.23
C PRO A 2 -3.96 16.77 19.04
N ASP A 3 -3.73 15.74 18.22
CA ASP A 3 -2.44 15.33 17.68
C ASP A 3 -1.47 14.80 18.75
N LEU A 4 -1.26 13.47 18.72
CA LEU A 4 -0.37 12.71 19.59
C LEU A 4 1.04 12.58 18.99
N GLY A 5 1.32 13.18 17.83
CA GLY A 5 2.62 13.19 17.18
C GLY A 5 3.03 11.88 16.52
N HIS A 6 2.16 10.88 16.49
CA HIS A 6 2.42 9.63 15.78
C HIS A 6 2.51 9.88 14.26
N GLU A 7 3.37 9.09 13.62
CA GLU A 7 3.39 8.96 12.17
C GLU A 7 2.05 8.46 11.66
N LEU A 8 1.57 9.04 10.56
CA LEU A 8 0.33 8.64 9.92
C LEU A 8 0.52 7.34 9.12
N ALA A 9 -0.43 6.42 9.26
CA ALA A 9 -0.50 5.19 8.49
C ALA A 9 -1.91 5.00 7.91
N PHE A 10 -2.00 4.63 6.65
CA PHE A 10 -3.27 4.39 5.97
C PHE A 10 -3.26 2.99 5.39
N GLY A 11 -4.40 2.33 5.46
CA GLY A 11 -4.43 0.91 5.20
C GLY A 11 -5.80 0.40 4.82
N LEU A 12 -5.89 -0.92 4.69
CA LEU A 12 -7.14 -1.61 4.42
C LEU A 12 -7.52 -2.54 5.57
N PHE A 13 -8.78 -2.50 5.96
CA PHE A 13 -9.41 -3.58 6.72
C PHE A 13 -10.04 -4.54 5.70
N LEU A 14 -9.29 -5.58 5.33
CA LEU A 14 -9.70 -6.46 4.23
C LEU A 14 -10.61 -7.59 4.73
N PRO A 15 -11.76 -7.82 4.07
CA PRO A 15 -12.52 -9.04 4.28
C PRO A 15 -11.70 -10.22 3.75
N ASN A 16 -11.84 -11.38 4.42
CA ASN A 16 -11.08 -12.58 4.12
C ASN A 16 -11.97 -13.79 3.74
N PRO A 17 -12.93 -13.66 2.80
CA PRO A 17 -13.81 -14.78 2.44
C PRO A 17 -13.03 -15.91 1.78
N ALA A 18 -13.26 -17.15 2.24
CA ALA A 18 -12.61 -18.34 1.70
C ALA A 18 -12.94 -18.56 0.21
N SER A 19 -14.14 -18.16 -0.23
CA SER A 19 -14.59 -18.25 -1.63
C SER A 19 -13.84 -17.31 -2.58
N GLN A 20 -13.12 -16.31 -2.08
CA GLN A 20 -12.40 -15.32 -2.90
C GLN A 20 -10.93 -15.18 -2.46
N ALA A 21 -10.30 -16.26 -2.01
CA ALA A 21 -8.94 -16.23 -1.47
C ALA A 21 -7.93 -15.51 -2.40
N ALA A 22 -7.95 -15.80 -3.70
CA ALA A 22 -7.07 -15.15 -4.67
C ALA A 22 -7.34 -13.64 -4.78
N THR A 23 -8.60 -13.21 -4.66
CA THR A 23 -8.96 -11.78 -4.66
C THR A 23 -8.39 -11.07 -3.44
N VAL A 24 -8.42 -11.69 -2.26
CA VAL A 24 -7.83 -11.10 -1.04
C VAL A 24 -6.34 -10.81 -1.22
N VAL A 25 -5.60 -11.74 -1.84
CA VAL A 25 -4.18 -11.56 -2.13
C VAL A 25 -3.97 -10.43 -3.14
N ARG A 26 -4.76 -10.39 -4.23
CA ARG A 26 -4.69 -9.29 -5.21
C ARG A 26 -4.97 -7.93 -4.57
N LEU A 27 -5.96 -7.83 -3.69
CA LEU A 27 -6.28 -6.57 -3.00
C LEU A 27 -5.14 -6.13 -2.08
N ALA A 28 -4.42 -7.06 -1.46
CA ALA A 28 -3.24 -6.72 -0.67
C ALA A 28 -2.10 -6.19 -1.54
N GLN A 29 -1.89 -6.77 -2.72
CA GLN A 29 -0.89 -6.30 -3.69
C GLN A 29 -1.28 -4.93 -4.24
N VAL A 30 -2.56 -4.71 -4.57
CA VAL A 30 -3.05 -3.39 -4.98
C VAL A 30 -2.85 -2.37 -3.87
N ALA A 31 -3.15 -2.69 -2.62
CA ALA A 31 -2.91 -1.80 -1.50
C ALA A 31 -1.43 -1.37 -1.40
N GLU A 32 -0.49 -2.31 -1.53
CA GLU A 32 0.95 -2.03 -1.54
C GLU A 32 1.36 -1.20 -2.76
N GLN A 33 0.85 -1.53 -3.96
CA GLN A 33 1.11 -0.75 -5.19
C GLN A 33 0.61 0.69 -5.08
N GLN A 34 -0.49 0.90 -4.35
CA GLN A 34 -1.03 2.22 -4.02
C GLN A 34 -0.34 2.87 -2.81
N GLY A 35 0.75 2.30 -2.30
CA GLY A 35 1.55 2.86 -1.20
C GLY A 35 0.83 2.95 0.14
N LEU A 36 -0.17 2.08 0.37
CA LEU A 36 -0.77 1.96 1.70
C LEU A 36 0.19 1.24 2.66
N ASP A 37 0.14 1.64 3.92
CA ASP A 37 1.10 1.27 4.95
C ASP A 37 0.74 -0.03 5.68
N LEU A 38 -0.55 -0.39 5.71
CA LEU A 38 -1.07 -1.39 6.65
C LEU A 38 -2.25 -2.21 6.09
N ILE A 39 -2.29 -3.51 6.39
CA ILE A 39 -3.47 -4.37 6.20
C ILE A 39 -3.84 -5.03 7.53
N GLY A 40 -5.11 -4.85 7.92
CA GLY A 40 -5.75 -5.55 9.02
C GLY A 40 -6.68 -6.66 8.52
N ILE A 41 -6.58 -7.84 9.12
CA ILE A 41 -7.42 -9.00 8.80
C ILE A 41 -8.17 -9.48 10.05
N GLN A 42 -9.50 -9.51 10.00
CA GLN A 42 -10.32 -10.03 11.11
C GLN A 42 -10.03 -11.51 11.42
N ASP A 43 -10.03 -11.88 12.71
CA ASP A 43 -9.82 -13.26 13.16
C ASP A 43 -11.09 -13.85 13.78
N HIS A 44 -11.80 -14.64 12.97
CA HIS A 44 -13.00 -15.35 13.37
C HIS A 44 -12.90 -16.85 13.02
N PRO A 45 -12.06 -17.64 13.70
CA PRO A 45 -11.80 -19.04 13.34
C PRO A 45 -13.04 -19.95 13.38
N TYR A 46 -14.10 -19.52 14.07
CA TYR A 46 -15.38 -20.22 14.14
C TYR A 46 -16.32 -19.91 12.95
N ASN A 47 -15.94 -19.01 12.05
CA ASN A 47 -16.70 -18.71 10.84
C ASN A 47 -16.09 -19.48 9.66
N PRO A 48 -16.78 -20.52 9.13
CA PRO A 48 -16.24 -21.35 8.05
C PRO A 48 -16.15 -20.64 6.70
N ASP A 49 -16.83 -19.49 6.54
CA ASP A 49 -16.81 -18.72 5.29
C ASP A 49 -15.55 -17.85 5.15
N LEU A 50 -14.70 -17.81 6.17
CA LEU A 50 -13.49 -16.99 6.22
C LEU A 50 -12.23 -17.86 6.21
N LEU A 51 -11.15 -17.32 5.63
CA LEU A 51 -9.81 -17.91 5.73
C LEU A 51 -9.29 -17.81 7.16
N ASP A 52 -8.47 -18.78 7.58
CA ASP A 52 -7.69 -18.65 8.81
C ASP A 52 -6.75 -17.44 8.69
N THR A 53 -6.89 -16.49 9.62
CA THR A 53 -6.20 -15.20 9.59
C THR A 53 -4.69 -15.35 9.64
N TRP A 54 -4.16 -16.24 10.47
CA TRP A 54 -2.71 -16.35 10.62
C TRP A 54 -2.05 -16.99 9.38
N THR A 55 -2.72 -17.99 8.81
CA THR A 55 -2.33 -18.60 7.53
C THR A 55 -2.37 -17.57 6.40
N LEU A 56 -3.43 -16.77 6.34
CA LEU A 56 -3.55 -15.70 5.35
C LEU A 56 -2.46 -14.64 5.52
N LEU A 57 -2.21 -14.15 6.73
CA LEU A 57 -1.17 -13.14 6.99
C LEU A 57 0.21 -13.64 6.54
N ALA A 58 0.55 -14.90 6.80
CA ALA A 58 1.81 -15.49 6.32
C ALA A 58 1.89 -15.56 4.78
N HIS A 59 0.76 -15.81 4.11
CA HIS A 59 0.71 -15.81 2.64
C HIS A 59 0.80 -14.39 2.06
N LEU A 60 0.09 -13.43 2.63
CA LEU A 60 0.16 -12.01 2.24
C LEU A 60 1.57 -11.45 2.45
N ALA A 61 2.21 -11.82 3.56
CA ALA A 61 3.60 -11.46 3.85
C ALA A 61 4.58 -11.91 2.77
N ALA A 62 4.36 -13.08 2.17
CA ALA A 62 5.18 -13.58 1.06
C ALA A 62 4.82 -12.95 -0.29
N ALA A 63 3.58 -12.47 -0.45
CA ALA A 63 3.08 -11.84 -1.67
C ALA A 63 3.29 -10.31 -1.73
N THR A 64 3.84 -9.71 -0.67
CA THR A 64 4.07 -8.27 -0.49
C THR A 64 5.43 -8.03 0.14
N THR A 65 5.96 -6.81 0.02
CA THR A 65 7.36 -6.50 0.32
C THR A 65 7.57 -5.42 1.38
N THR A 66 6.61 -4.51 1.55
CA THR A 66 6.72 -3.29 2.37
C THR A 66 5.53 -3.10 3.29
N ILE A 67 4.32 -3.49 2.87
CA ILE A 67 3.11 -3.26 3.64
C ILE A 67 3.14 -4.04 4.97
N ARG A 68 2.72 -3.38 6.05
CA ARG A 68 2.63 -3.99 7.38
C ARG A 68 1.35 -4.78 7.53
N LEU A 69 1.40 -5.84 8.32
CA LEU A 69 0.32 -6.82 8.43
C LEU A 69 0.00 -7.08 9.90
N PHE A 70 -1.28 -7.15 10.24
CA PHE A 70 -1.71 -7.55 11.58
C PHE A 70 -3.09 -8.22 11.58
N PRO A 71 -3.37 -9.08 12.56
CA PRO A 71 -4.73 -9.54 12.81
C PRO A 71 -5.52 -8.40 13.46
N ASP A 72 -6.71 -8.10 12.94
CA ASP A 72 -7.57 -7.00 13.38
C ASP A 72 -8.96 -7.50 13.84
N VAL A 73 -9.10 -8.13 15.00
CA VAL A 73 -8.05 -8.47 15.98
C VAL A 73 -8.04 -9.98 16.24
N ALA A 74 -6.89 -10.53 16.64
CA ALA A 74 -6.74 -11.96 16.95
C ALA A 74 -7.69 -12.41 18.07
N CYS A 75 -8.31 -13.57 17.88
CA CYS A 75 -9.23 -14.16 18.85
C CYS A 75 -8.43 -14.93 19.93
N VAL A 76 -7.98 -14.23 20.98
CA VAL A 76 -7.12 -14.81 22.03
C VAL A 76 -7.62 -16.14 22.62
N PRO A 77 -8.92 -16.34 22.89
CA PRO A 77 -9.42 -17.62 23.40
C PRO A 77 -9.13 -18.84 22.51
N LEU A 78 -8.84 -18.63 21.22
CA LEU A 78 -8.50 -19.67 20.24
C LEU A 78 -7.03 -19.64 19.80
N ARG A 79 -6.23 -18.73 20.36
CA ARG A 79 -4.82 -18.53 20.01
C ARG A 79 -3.97 -18.58 21.30
N PRO A 80 -3.46 -19.76 21.72
CA PRO A 80 -2.67 -19.89 22.95
C PRO A 80 -1.53 -18.86 23.01
N PRO A 81 -1.45 -17.97 24.03
CA PRO A 81 -0.61 -16.78 23.96
C PRO A 81 0.89 -17.04 23.77
N ALA A 82 1.43 -18.11 24.35
CA ALA A 82 2.85 -18.47 24.16
C ALA A 82 3.15 -18.95 22.72
N VAL A 83 2.17 -19.63 22.09
CA VAL A 83 2.26 -20.04 20.69
C VAL A 83 2.09 -18.83 19.79
N LEU A 84 1.10 -17.97 20.08
CA LEU A 84 0.88 -16.73 19.34
C LEU A 84 2.12 -15.83 19.37
N ALA A 85 2.77 -15.67 20.52
CA ALA A 85 4.02 -14.92 20.65
C ALA A 85 5.12 -15.44 19.72
N ARG A 86 5.32 -16.77 19.69
CA ARG A 86 6.29 -17.41 18.77
C ARG A 86 5.90 -17.18 17.32
N SER A 87 4.63 -17.34 16.99
CA SER A 87 4.11 -17.16 15.63
C SER A 87 4.32 -15.73 15.12
N VAL A 88 4.00 -14.72 15.94
CA VAL A 88 4.20 -13.30 15.64
C VAL A 88 5.67 -13.00 15.43
N ALA A 89 6.54 -13.38 16.37
CA ALA A 89 7.99 -13.15 16.23
C ALA A 89 8.59 -13.85 15.01
N SER A 90 8.08 -15.04 14.66
CA SER A 90 8.56 -15.77 13.48
C SER A 90 8.15 -15.06 12.19
N LEU A 91 6.89 -14.61 12.08
CA LEU A 91 6.45 -13.87 10.91
C LEU A 91 7.16 -12.51 10.82
N ASP A 92 7.39 -11.86 11.95
CA ASP A 92 8.11 -10.60 12.00
C ASP A 92 9.56 -10.73 11.48
N LEU A 93 10.27 -11.79 11.89
CA LEU A 93 11.60 -12.12 11.38
C LEU A 93 11.58 -12.48 9.88
N LEU A 94 10.56 -13.20 9.41
CA LEU A 94 10.43 -13.55 7.99
C LEU A 94 10.11 -12.36 7.10
N THR A 95 9.56 -11.29 7.68
CA THR A 95 9.14 -10.09 6.95
C THR A 95 10.06 -8.90 7.15
N ASP A 96 11.12 -9.07 7.95
CA ASP A 96 12.05 -8.00 8.35
C ASP A 96 11.34 -6.82 9.04
N GLY A 97 10.44 -7.14 9.98
CA GLY A 97 9.84 -6.12 10.86
C GLY A 97 8.49 -5.57 10.42
N ARG A 98 7.67 -6.31 9.66
CA ARG A 98 6.39 -5.81 9.11
C ARG A 98 5.15 -6.27 9.88
N VAL A 99 5.28 -6.90 11.05
CA VAL A 99 4.13 -7.51 11.73
C VAL A 99 3.74 -6.75 12.99
N GLU A 100 2.46 -6.43 13.11
CA GLU A 100 1.87 -5.94 14.37
C GLU A 100 0.86 -6.93 14.95
N LEU A 101 0.47 -6.73 16.21
CA LEU A 101 -0.41 -7.67 16.91
C LEU A 101 -1.66 -7.00 17.47
N GLY A 102 -2.76 -7.05 16.71
CA GLY A 102 -4.08 -6.75 17.24
C GLY A 102 -4.65 -7.92 18.06
N LEU A 103 -5.12 -7.65 19.27
CA LEU A 103 -5.70 -8.63 20.19
C LEU A 103 -7.13 -8.27 20.61
N GLY A 104 -7.98 -9.30 20.69
CA GLY A 104 -9.33 -9.20 21.24
C GLY A 104 -9.61 -10.29 22.27
N ALA A 105 -10.49 -9.99 23.22
CA ALA A 105 -10.93 -10.95 24.24
C ALA A 105 -11.85 -12.07 23.69
N GLY A 106 -12.24 -12.00 22.41
CA GLY A 106 -13.26 -12.84 21.80
C GLY A 106 -14.67 -12.31 22.05
N TYR A 107 -15.35 -11.87 20.98
CA TYR A 107 -16.70 -11.28 21.11
C TYR A 107 -17.81 -12.33 21.17
N PHE A 108 -17.66 -13.42 20.40
CA PHE A 108 -18.65 -14.49 20.25
C PHE A 108 -18.24 -15.73 21.05
N LEU A 109 -18.53 -15.69 22.36
CA LEU A 109 -18.08 -16.71 23.32
C LEU A 109 -18.64 -18.13 23.03
N ASP A 110 -19.90 -18.23 22.57
CA ASP A 110 -20.50 -19.53 22.28
C ASP A 110 -19.85 -20.24 21.07
N PRO A 111 -19.69 -19.60 19.89
CA PRO A 111 -18.90 -20.17 18.79
C PRO A 111 -17.47 -20.53 19.18
N ILE A 112 -16.80 -19.69 19.98
CA ILE A 112 -15.45 -19.96 20.50
C ILE A 112 -15.44 -21.27 21.31
N ALA A 113 -16.37 -21.44 22.25
CA ALA A 113 -16.45 -22.64 23.08
C ALA A 113 -16.74 -23.90 22.25
N ARG A 114 -17.57 -23.78 21.20
CA ARG A 114 -17.87 -24.89 20.28
C ARG A 114 -16.66 -25.35 19.46
N LEU A 115 -15.70 -24.46 19.22
CA LEU A 115 -14.44 -24.79 18.54
C LEU A 115 -13.35 -25.29 19.51
N GLY A 116 -13.70 -25.57 20.76
CA GLY A 116 -12.76 -26.05 21.79
C GLY A 116 -12.06 -24.95 22.58
N GLY A 117 -12.43 -23.68 22.38
CA GLY A 117 -12.00 -22.59 23.25
C GLY A 117 -12.59 -22.70 24.67
N PRO A 118 -12.03 -21.99 25.66
CA PRO A 118 -12.55 -22.01 27.01
C PRO A 118 -13.93 -21.34 27.09
N ALA A 119 -14.85 -21.96 27.85
CA ALA A 119 -16.16 -21.38 28.15
C ALA A 119 -16.03 -20.26 29.21
N LEU A 120 -15.64 -19.07 28.76
CA LEU A 120 -15.41 -17.90 29.61
C LEU A 120 -16.66 -17.02 29.70
N THR A 121 -16.89 -16.42 30.87
CA THR A 121 -17.73 -15.23 30.97
C THR A 121 -17.01 -14.02 30.35
N ARG A 122 -17.73 -12.96 29.97
CA ARG A 122 -17.13 -11.71 29.46
C ARG A 122 -16.05 -11.17 30.41
N GLY A 123 -16.30 -11.18 31.72
CA GLY A 123 -15.32 -10.71 32.70
C GLY A 123 -14.07 -11.57 32.78
N GLN A 124 -14.19 -12.88 32.61
CA GLN A 124 -13.04 -13.80 32.57
C GLN A 124 -12.26 -13.64 31.26
N ALA A 125 -12.93 -13.41 30.14
CA ALA A 125 -12.29 -13.15 28.85
C ALA A 125 -11.38 -11.90 28.90
N VAL A 126 -11.80 -10.83 29.58
CA VAL A 126 -10.94 -9.65 29.79
C VAL A 126 -9.74 -9.97 30.67
N THR A 127 -9.90 -10.75 31.75
CA THR A 127 -8.75 -11.20 32.57
C THR A 127 -7.80 -12.08 31.77
N ALA A 128 -8.32 -13.01 30.96
CA ALA A 128 -7.52 -13.87 30.10
C ALA A 128 -6.72 -13.05 29.09
N LEU A 129 -7.31 -12.01 28.48
CA LEU A 129 -6.59 -11.10 27.59
C LEU A 129 -5.45 -10.35 28.32
N GLU A 130 -5.70 -9.85 29.54
CA GLU A 130 -4.66 -9.19 30.37
C GLU A 130 -3.49 -10.14 30.68
N GLU A 131 -3.78 -11.39 31.06
CA GLU A 131 -2.76 -12.42 31.25
C GLU A 131 -2.02 -12.74 29.95
N ALA A 132 -2.73 -12.82 28.82
CA ALA A 132 -2.17 -13.12 27.51
C ALA A 132 -1.15 -12.06 27.06
N ILE A 133 -1.45 -10.77 27.22
CA ILE A 133 -0.50 -9.68 26.90
C ILE A 133 0.77 -9.84 27.73
N GLY A 134 0.64 -10.14 29.02
CA GLY A 134 1.78 -10.38 29.91
C GLY A 134 2.63 -11.58 29.49
N VAL A 135 1.98 -12.68 29.08
CA VAL A 135 2.67 -13.87 28.54
C VAL A 135 3.41 -13.53 27.25
N ILE A 136 2.75 -12.86 26.30
CA ILE A 136 3.32 -12.54 24.99
C ILE A 136 4.57 -11.67 25.14
N ARG A 137 4.49 -10.56 25.88
CA ARG A 137 5.65 -9.69 26.11
C ARG A 137 6.80 -10.43 26.81
N ALA A 138 6.50 -11.31 27.77
CA ALA A 138 7.53 -12.10 28.44
C ALA A 138 8.23 -13.09 27.50
N MET A 139 7.47 -13.72 26.60
CA MET A 139 8.02 -14.66 25.61
C MET A 139 8.93 -13.98 24.59
N TRP A 140 8.77 -12.67 24.34
CA TRP A 140 9.63 -11.90 23.43
C TRP A 140 10.86 -11.30 24.11
N THR A 141 10.78 -10.96 25.40
CA THR A 141 11.80 -10.12 26.08
C THR A 141 12.65 -10.86 27.10
N ALA A 142 12.23 -12.03 27.59
CA ALA A 142 12.95 -12.73 28.63
C ALA A 142 14.28 -13.33 28.12
N ALA A 143 15.35 -13.13 28.89
CA ALA A 143 16.67 -13.71 28.60
C ALA A 143 16.81 -15.19 29.02
N GLY A 144 15.83 -15.73 29.75
CA GLY A 144 15.86 -17.11 30.29
C GLY A 144 14.45 -17.66 30.52
N PRO A 145 14.32 -18.85 31.11
CA PRO A 145 13.03 -19.51 31.31
C PRO A 145 12.00 -18.62 32.03
N VAL A 146 10.79 -18.57 31.50
CA VAL A 146 9.69 -17.73 31.96
C VAL A 146 8.74 -18.56 32.82
N THR A 147 8.61 -18.17 34.08
CA THR A 147 7.54 -18.66 34.97
C THR A 147 6.59 -17.52 35.26
N ARG A 148 5.31 -17.69 34.92
CA ARG A 148 4.26 -16.69 35.16
C ARG A 148 3.01 -17.39 35.69
N PRO A 149 2.55 -17.07 36.91
CA PRO A 149 1.25 -17.55 37.37
C PRO A 149 0.14 -16.85 36.57
N GLY A 150 -0.94 -17.56 36.33
CA GLY A 150 -2.13 -17.04 35.66
C GLY A 150 -3.30 -17.99 35.86
N ARG A 151 -4.52 -17.45 35.90
CA ARG A 151 -5.73 -18.27 36.02
C ARG A 151 -6.09 -18.93 34.69
N PHE A 152 -5.79 -18.27 33.59
CA PHE A 152 -6.12 -18.68 32.23
C PHE A 152 -4.87 -18.99 31.42
N HIS A 153 -3.78 -18.25 31.66
CA HIS A 153 -2.51 -18.44 30.97
C HIS A 153 -1.36 -18.45 31.98
N ALA A 154 -1.00 -19.66 32.43
CA ALA A 154 0.17 -19.88 33.25
C ALA A 154 1.35 -20.40 32.40
N LEU A 155 2.56 -19.98 32.76
CA LEU A 155 3.81 -20.54 32.26
C LEU A 155 4.61 -21.11 33.43
N ASP A 156 5.22 -22.27 33.22
CA ASP A 156 6.14 -22.90 34.17
C ASP A 156 7.45 -23.20 33.44
N ALA A 157 8.51 -22.49 33.82
CA ALA A 157 9.85 -22.57 33.21
C ALA A 157 9.85 -22.62 31.66
N ALA A 158 8.94 -21.89 31.01
CA ALA A 158 8.79 -21.92 29.56
C ALA A 158 9.96 -21.22 28.86
N THR A 159 10.52 -21.85 27.84
CA THR A 159 11.63 -21.26 27.07
C THR A 159 11.11 -20.14 26.15
N PRO A 160 11.54 -18.89 26.33
CA PRO A 160 11.12 -17.78 25.46
C PRO A 160 11.72 -17.92 24.05
N GLY A 161 11.22 -17.10 23.13
CA GLY A 161 11.81 -16.91 21.81
C GLY A 161 11.12 -17.65 20.64
N PRO A 162 11.45 -17.26 19.39
CA PRO A 162 12.40 -16.20 19.05
C PRO A 162 11.89 -14.81 19.46
N ALA A 163 12.82 -13.86 19.65
CA ALA A 163 12.46 -12.46 19.78
C ALA A 163 12.09 -11.91 18.39
N PRO A 164 11.12 -10.98 18.28
CA PRO A 164 10.78 -10.35 17.01
C PRO A 164 11.95 -9.50 16.47
N ALA A 165 11.92 -9.22 15.16
CA ALA A 165 12.92 -8.38 14.48
C ALA A 165 12.86 -6.93 14.97
N HIS A 166 11.67 -6.46 15.35
CA HIS A 166 11.44 -5.14 15.92
C HIS A 166 10.56 -5.20 17.17
N PRO A 167 10.43 -4.10 17.95
CA PRO A 167 9.51 -4.03 19.08
C PRO A 167 8.03 -4.04 18.65
N VAL A 168 7.49 -5.22 18.32
CA VAL A 168 6.10 -5.41 17.90
C VAL A 168 5.13 -4.77 18.90
N GLU A 169 4.28 -3.88 18.40
CA GLU A 169 3.22 -3.21 19.12
C GLU A 169 2.03 -4.16 19.33
N ILE A 170 1.44 -4.08 20.53
CA ILE A 170 0.20 -4.79 20.85
C ILE A 170 -0.96 -3.81 20.81
N TRP A 171 -1.86 -3.99 19.85
CA TRP A 171 -3.06 -3.17 19.67
C TRP A 171 -4.29 -3.90 20.20
N VAL A 172 -5.25 -3.17 20.76
CA VAL A 172 -6.45 -3.79 21.37
C VAL A 172 -7.74 -3.18 20.82
N GLY A 173 -8.62 -4.06 20.32
CA GLY A 173 -9.99 -3.70 19.99
C GLY A 173 -10.86 -3.62 21.25
N SER A 174 -11.16 -2.41 21.72
CA SER A 174 -11.85 -2.19 22.99
C SER A 174 -12.91 -1.10 22.95
N TYR A 175 -14.04 -1.33 23.62
CA TYR A 175 -15.15 -0.36 23.71
C TYR A 175 -15.71 -0.20 25.12
N GLN A 176 -15.66 -1.26 25.93
CA GLN A 176 -16.28 -1.30 27.26
C GLN A 176 -15.30 -0.81 28.33
N PRO A 177 -15.77 -0.21 29.45
CA PRO A 177 -14.91 0.47 30.42
C PRO A 177 -13.71 -0.37 30.92
N ARG A 178 -13.94 -1.66 31.18
CA ARG A 178 -12.88 -2.56 31.65
C ARG A 178 -11.84 -2.88 30.56
N MET A 179 -12.29 -2.98 29.30
CA MET A 179 -11.39 -3.17 28.15
C MET A 179 -10.60 -1.90 27.86
N LEU A 180 -11.23 -0.71 27.93
CA LEU A 180 -10.52 0.57 27.79
C LEU A 180 -9.44 0.74 28.88
N SER A 181 -9.73 0.32 30.11
CA SER A 181 -8.74 0.32 31.21
C SER A 181 -7.60 -0.67 30.98
N LEU A 182 -7.86 -1.82 30.34
CA LEU A 182 -6.82 -2.74 29.92
C LEU A 182 -5.94 -2.12 28.82
N THR A 183 -6.55 -1.56 27.78
CA THR A 183 -5.86 -0.88 26.67
C THR A 183 -4.96 0.24 27.20
N ALA A 184 -5.51 1.12 28.05
CA ALA A 184 -4.78 2.23 28.65
C ALA A 184 -3.55 1.78 29.45
N ARG A 185 -3.65 0.67 30.19
CA ARG A 185 -2.54 0.16 31.03
C ARG A 185 -1.48 -0.62 30.25
N LEU A 186 -1.86 -1.37 29.22
CA LEU A 186 -1.02 -2.47 28.69
C LEU A 186 -0.78 -2.45 27.17
N ALA A 187 -1.65 -1.80 26.40
CA ALA A 187 -1.58 -1.82 24.94
C ALA A 187 -0.77 -0.63 24.39
N ASP A 188 -0.13 -0.85 23.25
CA ASP A 188 0.58 0.17 22.48
C ASP A 188 -0.35 0.85 21.47
N GLY A 189 -1.55 0.31 21.24
CA GLY A 189 -2.55 0.91 20.35
C GLY A 189 -3.99 0.53 20.69
N TRP A 190 -4.92 1.38 20.26
CA TRP A 190 -6.36 1.17 20.33
C TRP A 190 -6.95 1.12 18.93
N VAL A 191 -7.74 0.06 18.62
CA VAL A 191 -8.32 -0.19 17.30
C VAL A 191 -9.85 -0.25 17.37
N PRO A 192 -10.57 0.88 17.39
CA PRO A 192 -12.01 0.91 17.17
C PRO A 192 -12.38 0.67 15.71
N SER A 193 -13.58 0.13 15.50
CA SER A 193 -14.26 0.15 14.20
C SER A 193 -15.48 1.05 14.24
N GLN A 194 -15.70 1.80 13.15
CA GLN A 194 -16.80 2.75 12.99
C GLN A 194 -18.17 2.15 13.31
N ALA A 195 -18.39 0.88 12.98
CA ALA A 195 -19.65 0.16 13.26
C ALA A 195 -19.97 0.05 14.77
N TYR A 196 -18.96 0.13 15.64
CA TYR A 196 -19.10 0.00 17.10
C TYR A 196 -18.79 1.30 17.86
N ALA A 197 -18.00 2.17 17.24
CA ALA A 197 -17.66 3.50 17.71
C ALA A 197 -17.76 4.48 16.55
N ALA A 198 -18.98 4.97 16.28
CA ALA A 198 -19.20 6.03 15.31
C ALA A 198 -18.39 7.29 15.69
N PRO A 199 -18.07 8.18 14.74
CA PRO A 199 -17.19 9.35 14.96
C PRO A 199 -17.63 10.24 16.12
N GLU A 200 -18.93 10.32 16.39
CA GLU A 200 -19.49 11.12 17.49
C GLU A 200 -19.12 10.53 18.86
N ARG A 201 -18.89 9.21 18.91
CA ARG A 201 -18.53 8.45 20.11
C ARG A 201 -17.02 8.28 20.29
N THR A 202 -16.22 8.45 19.24
CA THR A 202 -14.76 8.25 19.33
C THR A 202 -14.12 9.24 20.29
N SER A 203 -14.59 10.49 20.33
CA SER A 203 -14.08 11.53 21.23
C SER A 203 -14.23 11.17 22.71
N GLU A 204 -15.40 10.64 23.11
CA GLU A 204 -15.65 10.21 24.49
C GLU A 204 -14.75 9.03 24.89
N LEU A 205 -14.67 8.00 24.03
CA LEU A 205 -13.87 6.81 24.28
C LEU A 205 -12.38 7.14 24.35
N ASN A 206 -11.93 8.03 23.46
CA ASN A 206 -10.55 8.49 23.41
C ASN A 206 -10.17 9.27 24.67
N THR A 207 -10.99 10.26 25.06
CA THR A 207 -10.82 10.99 26.32
C THR A 207 -10.75 10.04 27.52
N ARG A 208 -11.56 8.97 27.50
CA ARG A 208 -11.55 7.96 28.56
C ARG A 208 -10.24 7.17 28.59
N ILE A 209 -9.70 6.79 27.44
CA ILE A 209 -8.40 6.11 27.35
C ILE A 209 -7.29 7.02 27.89
N ASP A 210 -7.27 8.29 27.50
CA ASP A 210 -6.25 9.24 27.93
C ASP A 210 -6.23 9.38 29.45
N GLN A 211 -7.39 9.60 30.07
CA GLN A 211 -7.53 9.66 31.53
C GLN A 211 -7.05 8.37 32.22
N LEU A 212 -7.38 7.21 31.66
CA LEU A 212 -6.98 5.92 32.20
C LEU A 212 -5.48 5.66 32.02
N ALA A 213 -4.88 6.17 30.94
CA ALA A 213 -3.45 6.05 30.67
C ALA A 213 -2.66 6.89 31.68
N GLU A 214 -3.08 8.14 31.91
CA GLU A 214 -2.50 9.03 32.92
C GLU A 214 -2.61 8.44 34.33
N GLN A 215 -3.79 7.89 34.69
CA GLN A 215 -3.98 7.18 35.97
C GLN A 215 -3.08 5.96 36.12
N ALA A 216 -2.70 5.33 35.00
CA ALA A 216 -1.76 4.21 34.96
C ALA A 216 -0.29 4.65 34.89
N GLY A 217 0.00 5.95 34.89
CA GLY A 217 1.36 6.49 34.76
C GLY A 217 1.93 6.42 33.35
N ARG A 218 1.09 6.25 32.32
CA ARG A 218 1.47 6.28 30.90
C ARG A 218 1.03 7.59 30.25
N ARG A 219 1.70 7.96 29.16
CA ARG A 219 1.29 9.11 28.36
C ARG A 219 0.23 8.67 27.34
N PRO A 220 -0.77 9.51 27.03
CA PRO A 220 -1.70 9.25 25.93
C PRO A 220 -1.00 8.91 24.60
N ALA A 221 0.12 9.57 24.31
CA ALA A 221 0.96 9.35 23.14
C ALA A 221 1.78 8.04 23.17
N ASP A 222 1.73 7.26 24.25
CA ASP A 222 2.28 5.90 24.27
C ASP A 222 1.28 4.88 23.71
N ILE A 223 0.10 5.34 23.27
CA ILE A 223 -0.98 4.49 22.78
C ILE A 223 -1.44 5.07 21.43
N ARG A 224 -1.13 4.37 20.35
CA ARG A 224 -1.57 4.72 19.00
C ARG A 224 -3.09 4.65 18.86
N ARG A 225 -3.65 5.45 17.98
CA ARG A 225 -5.09 5.52 17.68
C ARG A 225 -5.33 5.09 16.24
N ILE A 226 -5.90 3.90 16.06
CA ILE A 226 -6.09 3.23 14.77
C ILE A 226 -7.59 3.08 14.54
N TYR A 227 -8.12 3.49 13.39
CA TYR A 227 -9.57 3.49 13.18
C TYR A 227 -9.96 2.75 11.91
N ASN A 228 -10.79 1.71 12.07
CA ASN A 228 -11.40 1.02 10.95
C ASN A 228 -12.60 1.82 10.47
N VAL A 229 -12.48 2.41 9.28
CA VAL A 229 -13.44 3.32 8.69
C VAL A 229 -14.16 2.68 7.51
N ASN A 230 -15.42 3.08 7.32
CA ASN A 230 -16.22 2.72 6.17
C ASN A 230 -16.76 4.00 5.56
N GLY A 231 -16.77 4.07 4.24
CA GLY A 231 -17.27 5.23 3.54
C GLY A 231 -17.62 4.93 2.09
N ARG A 232 -18.18 5.93 1.43
CA ARG A 232 -18.53 5.90 0.01
C ARG A 232 -18.06 7.18 -0.68
N PHE A 233 -17.35 7.04 -1.78
CA PHE A 233 -17.09 8.20 -2.62
C PHE A 233 -18.32 8.57 -3.45
N ALA A 234 -18.70 9.84 -3.40
CA ALA A 234 -19.87 10.38 -4.09
C ALA A 234 -19.60 11.79 -4.61
N ALA A 235 -20.40 12.27 -5.56
CA ALA A 235 -20.23 13.61 -6.13
C ALA A 235 -20.56 14.74 -5.14
N THR A 236 -21.42 14.48 -4.15
CA THR A 236 -21.89 15.46 -3.17
C THR A 236 -21.62 14.98 -1.76
N ALA A 237 -21.20 15.89 -0.87
CA ALA A 237 -21.00 15.60 0.53
C ALA A 237 -22.33 15.17 1.21
N GLY A 238 -22.23 14.10 1.99
CA GLY A 238 -23.29 13.52 2.80
C GLY A 238 -22.80 13.36 4.25
N GLY A 239 -22.95 12.15 4.78
CA GLY A 239 -22.53 11.81 6.15
C GLY A 239 -21.01 11.71 6.34
N PHE A 240 -20.61 11.05 7.42
CA PHE A 240 -19.20 10.75 7.67
C PHE A 240 -18.64 9.82 6.58
N LEU A 241 -17.56 10.26 5.93
CA LEU A 241 -16.90 9.62 4.80
C LEU A 241 -17.88 9.22 3.68
N ASP A 242 -18.88 10.06 3.41
CA ASP A 242 -19.79 9.94 2.27
C ASP A 242 -19.73 11.24 1.48
N GLY A 243 -19.10 11.22 0.31
CA GLY A 243 -18.87 12.45 -0.46
C GLY A 243 -17.60 12.44 -1.31
N PRO A 244 -17.21 13.61 -1.84
CA PRO A 244 -16.00 13.74 -2.64
C PRO A 244 -14.74 13.59 -1.75
N PRO A 245 -13.57 13.28 -2.33
CA PRO A 245 -12.32 13.09 -1.58
C PRO A 245 -11.97 14.25 -0.64
N ALA A 246 -12.19 15.50 -1.07
CA ALA A 246 -11.98 16.68 -0.22
C ALA A 246 -12.76 16.63 1.11
N HIS A 247 -13.98 16.09 1.11
CA HIS A 247 -14.79 15.89 2.32
C HIS A 247 -14.19 14.84 3.25
N TRP A 248 -13.60 13.79 2.69
CA TRP A 248 -12.85 12.79 3.47
C TRP A 248 -11.59 13.38 4.07
N VAL A 249 -10.85 14.16 3.28
CA VAL A 249 -9.62 14.83 3.73
C VAL A 249 -9.90 15.72 4.94
N ASP A 250 -10.95 16.55 4.89
CA ASP A 250 -11.37 17.39 6.01
C ASP A 250 -11.62 16.54 7.27
N GLN A 251 -12.47 15.52 7.15
CA GLN A 251 -12.90 14.70 8.28
C GLN A 251 -11.77 13.86 8.90
N LEU A 252 -10.90 13.27 8.08
CA LEU A 252 -9.76 12.51 8.57
C LEU A 252 -8.71 13.42 9.19
N THR A 253 -8.44 14.58 8.60
CA THR A 253 -7.54 15.60 9.17
C THR A 253 -8.04 16.05 10.55
N ASP A 254 -9.34 16.29 10.69
CA ASP A 254 -9.96 16.62 11.98
C ASP A 254 -9.81 15.48 12.99
N LEU A 255 -9.97 14.22 12.60
CA LEU A 255 -9.72 13.09 13.52
C LEU A 255 -8.26 13.02 13.97
N VAL A 256 -7.30 13.38 13.11
CA VAL A 256 -5.89 13.47 13.51
C VAL A 256 -5.66 14.63 14.49
N LEU A 257 -6.03 15.85 14.09
CA LEU A 257 -5.68 17.06 14.85
C LEU A 257 -6.56 17.27 16.09
N ALA A 258 -7.83 16.86 16.04
CA ALA A 258 -8.80 17.04 17.12
C ALA A 258 -8.91 15.82 18.05
N GLN A 259 -8.51 14.63 17.59
CA GLN A 259 -8.63 13.40 18.38
C GLN A 259 -7.35 12.55 18.40
N GLY A 260 -6.27 12.93 17.70
CA GLY A 260 -5.01 12.18 17.76
C GLY A 260 -5.05 10.82 17.08
N PHE A 261 -6.05 10.55 16.22
CA PHE A 261 -5.99 9.39 15.33
C PHE A 261 -4.76 9.50 14.44
N SER A 262 -4.08 8.39 14.22
CA SER A 262 -2.87 8.35 13.41
C SER A 262 -2.87 7.21 12.41
N SER A 263 -3.88 6.35 12.47
CA SER A 263 -4.00 5.26 11.51
C SER A 263 -5.44 5.06 11.09
N PHE A 264 -5.68 4.93 9.78
CA PHE A 264 -7.02 4.74 9.22
C PHE A 264 -7.02 3.55 8.27
N LEU A 265 -7.86 2.56 8.56
CA LEU A 265 -8.03 1.39 7.71
C LEU A 265 -9.39 1.46 7.02
N LEU A 266 -9.37 1.65 5.71
CA LEU A 266 -10.58 1.62 4.91
C LEU A 266 -11.05 0.16 4.76
N ALA A 267 -12.31 -0.11 5.12
CA ALA A 267 -13.00 -1.29 4.61
C ALA A 267 -13.66 -0.91 3.27
N PRO A 268 -13.09 -1.34 2.13
CA PRO A 268 -13.57 -0.92 0.82
C PRO A 268 -14.95 -1.52 0.52
N SER A 269 -15.77 -0.77 -0.22
CA SER A 269 -17.13 -1.20 -0.59
C SER A 269 -17.51 -0.68 -1.97
N GLY A 270 -18.48 -1.33 -2.62
CA GLY A 270 -18.87 -1.01 -4.00
C GLY A 270 -17.80 -1.46 -5.00
N ASP A 271 -17.34 -0.55 -5.85
CA ASP A 271 -16.16 -0.79 -6.69
C ASP A 271 -14.91 -0.73 -5.81
N ILE A 272 -14.44 -1.91 -5.40
CA ILE A 272 -13.38 -2.07 -4.41
C ILE A 272 -12.08 -1.43 -4.91
N ILE A 273 -11.67 -1.70 -6.15
CA ILE A 273 -10.40 -1.21 -6.69
C ILE A 273 -10.44 0.32 -6.80
N SER A 274 -11.49 0.86 -7.42
CA SER A 274 -11.64 2.31 -7.53
C SER A 274 -11.69 2.97 -6.14
N SER A 275 -12.33 2.34 -5.14
CA SER A 275 -12.36 2.89 -3.79
C SER A 275 -10.97 2.91 -3.12
N ILE A 276 -10.13 1.91 -3.37
CA ILE A 276 -8.75 1.85 -2.85
C ILE A 276 -7.91 2.92 -3.53
N GLU A 277 -7.97 3.01 -4.87
CA GLU A 277 -7.23 4.00 -5.66
C GLU A 277 -7.57 5.41 -5.23
N ARG A 278 -8.86 5.76 -5.14
CA ARG A 278 -9.30 7.10 -4.73
C ARG A 278 -8.91 7.43 -3.30
N PHE A 279 -8.98 6.45 -2.39
CA PHE A 279 -8.51 6.65 -1.03
C PHE A 279 -7.01 6.94 -1.00
N ALA A 280 -6.21 6.10 -1.65
CA ALA A 280 -4.76 6.23 -1.66
C ALA A 280 -4.25 7.45 -2.45
N GLN A 281 -4.88 7.78 -3.58
CA GLN A 281 -4.41 8.81 -4.51
C GLN A 281 -5.10 10.17 -4.33
N GLU A 282 -6.29 10.25 -3.73
CA GLU A 282 -7.00 11.53 -3.58
C GLU A 282 -7.20 11.94 -2.11
N VAL A 283 -7.08 11.02 -1.14
CA VAL A 283 -7.35 11.31 0.28
C VAL A 283 -6.08 11.26 1.13
N VAL A 284 -5.37 10.14 1.13
CA VAL A 284 -4.16 9.92 1.95
C VAL A 284 -3.14 11.06 1.84
N PRO A 285 -2.77 11.51 0.62
CA PRO A 285 -1.68 12.46 0.45
C PRO A 285 -2.06 13.84 0.97
N ASP A 286 -3.29 14.28 0.71
CA ASP A 286 -3.83 15.55 1.18
C ASP A 286 -4.00 15.57 2.71
N VAL A 287 -4.41 14.46 3.34
CA VAL A 287 -4.44 14.36 4.81
C VAL A 287 -3.02 14.49 5.38
N ARG A 288 -2.04 13.79 4.79
CA ARG A 288 -0.64 13.88 5.21
C ARG A 288 -0.10 15.31 5.09
N GLU A 289 -0.34 15.97 3.96
CA GLU A 289 0.06 17.36 3.68
C GLU A 289 -0.54 18.32 4.72
N ARG A 290 -1.85 18.26 4.94
CA ARG A 290 -2.55 19.16 5.87
C ARG A 290 -2.14 18.96 7.31
N VAL A 291 -1.98 17.71 7.75
CA VAL A 291 -1.48 17.42 9.11
C VAL A 291 -0.03 17.91 9.25
N ALA A 292 0.83 17.70 8.24
CA ALA A 292 2.20 18.17 8.29
C ALA A 292 2.29 19.71 8.34
N ALA A 293 1.48 20.41 7.54
CA ALA A 293 1.37 21.87 7.56
C ALA A 293 0.89 22.37 8.93
N ALA A 294 -0.16 21.76 9.49
CA ALA A 294 -0.67 22.09 10.81
C ALA A 294 0.40 21.89 11.91
N ARG A 295 1.18 20.79 11.84
CA ARG A 295 2.31 20.52 12.75
C ARG A 295 3.44 21.54 12.65
N ARG A 296 3.65 22.14 11.46
CA ARG A 296 4.63 23.23 11.25
C ARG A 296 4.10 24.61 11.70
N GLY A 297 2.82 24.73 12.05
CA GLY A 297 2.18 26.00 12.39
C GLY A 297 1.86 26.86 11.18
N GLU A 298 1.81 26.27 9.98
CA GLU A 298 1.38 26.95 8.77
C GLU A 298 -0.15 27.10 8.77
N PRO A 299 -0.71 28.22 8.25
CA PRO A 299 -2.14 28.32 8.06
C PRO A 299 -2.59 27.18 7.14
N VAL A 300 -3.56 26.39 7.59
CA VAL A 300 -4.23 25.44 6.71
C VAL A 300 -4.96 26.29 5.67
N ALA A 301 -4.39 26.40 4.47
CA ALA A 301 -4.99 27.14 3.39
C ALA A 301 -6.32 26.48 3.03
N ALA A 302 -7.43 27.16 3.32
CA ALA A 302 -8.69 26.89 2.66
C ALA A 302 -8.61 27.48 1.25
N GLU A 303 -8.02 26.75 0.30
CA GLU A 303 -8.09 27.12 -1.11
C GLU A 303 -9.17 26.23 -1.75
N SER A 304 -10.37 26.76 -2.04
CA SER A 304 -10.67 27.61 -3.20
C SER A 304 -9.94 27.10 -4.44
N ALA A 305 -10.66 26.30 -5.23
CA ALA A 305 -10.27 25.90 -6.57
C ALA A 305 -9.87 27.12 -7.42
N ALA A 306 -8.58 27.32 -7.58
CA ALA A 306 -8.02 28.09 -8.68
C ALA A 306 -7.17 27.11 -9.50
N ALA A 307 -7.80 26.54 -10.52
CA ALA A 307 -7.13 25.75 -11.53
C ALA A 307 -6.05 26.62 -12.19
N VAL A 308 -4.79 26.19 -12.12
CA VAL A 308 -3.81 26.56 -13.12
C VAL A 308 -4.20 25.76 -14.37
N GLU A 309 -4.85 26.41 -15.33
CA GLU A 309 -5.09 25.83 -16.65
C GLU A 309 -3.73 25.59 -17.33
N LEU A 310 -3.30 24.33 -17.35
CA LEU A 310 -2.31 23.88 -18.32
C LEU A 310 -3.04 23.54 -19.62
N SER A 311 -2.49 24.00 -20.74
CA SER A 311 -3.05 23.71 -22.06
C SER A 311 -3.00 22.20 -22.32
N PRO A 312 -4.07 21.59 -22.86
CA PRO A 312 -4.06 20.18 -23.20
C PRO A 312 -2.98 19.89 -24.26
N PRO A 313 -2.28 18.75 -24.17
CA PRO A 313 -1.32 18.35 -25.19
C PRO A 313 -2.02 18.20 -26.54
N THR A 314 -1.37 18.71 -27.58
CA THR A 314 -1.83 18.61 -28.97
C THR A 314 -1.89 17.13 -29.37
N PRO A 315 -3.02 16.61 -29.87
CA PRO A 315 -3.08 15.24 -30.36
C PRO A 315 -2.07 15.05 -31.49
N VAL A 316 -1.25 14.01 -31.43
CA VAL A 316 -0.42 13.59 -32.56
C VAL A 316 -1.38 13.09 -33.66
N PRO A 317 -1.36 13.65 -34.88
CA PRO A 317 -2.24 13.21 -35.96
C PRO A 317 -1.95 11.78 -36.37
N ASP A 318 -3.01 11.02 -36.59
CA ASP A 318 -2.97 9.63 -37.05
C ASP A 318 -2.39 9.57 -38.48
N GLY A 319 -1.38 8.72 -38.71
CA GLY A 319 -0.93 8.36 -40.06
C GLY A 319 0.37 8.97 -40.61
N GLN A 320 1.32 9.43 -39.79
CA GLN A 320 2.70 9.60 -40.30
C GLN A 320 3.49 8.28 -40.22
N GLU A 321 4.09 7.88 -41.34
CA GLU A 321 5.06 6.79 -41.42
C GLU A 321 6.18 7.05 -40.38
N ARG A 322 6.24 6.17 -39.37
CA ARG A 322 7.15 6.25 -38.24
C ARG A 322 8.55 5.74 -38.65
N ASP A 323 9.20 6.46 -39.55
CA ASP A 323 10.58 6.20 -39.92
C ASP A 323 11.53 6.78 -38.88
N GLY A 324 11.87 5.96 -37.88
CA GLY A 324 12.99 6.24 -37.00
C GLY A 324 14.13 5.26 -37.26
N HIS A 325 15.25 5.79 -37.74
CA HIS A 325 16.53 5.10 -37.62
C HIS A 325 16.92 5.10 -36.14
N TRP A 326 16.77 3.97 -35.45
CA TRP A 326 17.09 3.83 -34.04
C TRP A 326 18.37 3.03 -33.86
N GLY A 327 19.38 3.68 -33.26
CA GLY A 327 20.69 3.08 -32.98
C GLY A 327 20.61 1.94 -31.96
N ASP A 328 21.66 1.12 -31.96
CA ASP A 328 21.89 -0.11 -31.18
C ASP A 328 21.85 0.15 -29.65
N ALA A 329 20.66 0.34 -29.11
CA ALA A 329 20.40 0.61 -27.70
C ALA A 329 20.30 -0.72 -26.92
N GLY A 330 21.44 -1.22 -26.43
CA GLY A 330 21.46 -2.36 -25.49
C GLY A 330 21.61 -3.75 -26.13
N GLY A 331 22.03 -3.84 -27.39
CA GLY A 331 22.34 -5.12 -28.06
C GLY A 331 21.15 -5.86 -28.65
N LEU A 332 19.95 -5.25 -28.64
CA LEU A 332 18.74 -5.78 -29.23
C LEU A 332 18.25 -4.83 -30.34
N ARG A 333 18.44 -5.22 -31.61
CA ARG A 333 18.08 -4.36 -32.75
C ARG A 333 16.58 -4.41 -33.01
N VAL A 334 15.95 -3.27 -33.31
CA VAL A 334 14.52 -3.18 -33.63
C VAL A 334 14.17 -4.02 -34.87
N GLN A 335 15.06 -4.05 -35.85
CA GLN A 335 14.91 -4.86 -37.08
C GLN A 335 14.87 -6.38 -36.83
N ASP A 336 15.30 -6.84 -35.65
CA ASP A 336 15.33 -8.26 -35.28
C ASP A 336 14.04 -8.66 -34.50
N ARG A 337 13.09 -7.73 -34.32
CA ARG A 337 11.82 -7.99 -33.63
C ARG A 337 10.95 -8.96 -34.45
N PRO A 338 10.52 -10.10 -33.89
CA PRO A 338 9.59 -10.99 -34.56
C PRO A 338 8.22 -10.31 -34.74
N ARG A 339 7.50 -10.68 -35.80
CA ARG A 339 6.13 -10.25 -36.04
C ARG A 339 5.19 -11.44 -35.87
N ALA A 340 4.15 -11.30 -35.07
CA ALA A 340 3.13 -12.31 -34.91
C ALA A 340 2.26 -12.41 -36.18
N PRO A 341 1.75 -13.61 -36.54
CA PRO A 341 0.72 -13.75 -37.55
C PRO A 341 -0.52 -12.96 -37.10
N ARG A 342 -1.04 -12.06 -37.96
CA ARG A 342 -2.24 -11.27 -37.63
C ARG A 342 -3.39 -12.18 -37.23
N VAL A 343 -3.84 -12.06 -35.98
CA VAL A 343 -5.05 -12.70 -35.48
C VAL A 343 -6.24 -11.98 -36.12
N ALA A 344 -6.99 -12.67 -36.98
CA ALA A 344 -8.20 -12.10 -37.57
C ALA A 344 -9.19 -11.80 -36.45
N ALA A 345 -9.67 -10.55 -36.37
CA ALA A 345 -10.72 -10.17 -35.44
C ALA A 345 -11.92 -11.10 -35.62
N ALA A 346 -12.28 -11.84 -34.58
CA ALA A 346 -13.50 -12.64 -34.60
C ALA A 346 -14.70 -11.69 -34.83
N PRO A 347 -15.72 -12.09 -35.62
CA PRO A 347 -16.94 -11.31 -35.71
C PRO A 347 -17.51 -11.16 -34.29
N ALA A 348 -17.94 -9.94 -33.93
CA ALA A 348 -18.51 -9.62 -32.63
C ALA A 348 -19.70 -10.54 -32.30
N ALA A 349 -19.41 -11.67 -31.67
CA ALA A 349 -20.39 -12.52 -31.01
C ALA A 349 -20.47 -12.03 -29.57
N GLY A 350 -21.64 -11.49 -29.21
CA GLY A 350 -21.92 -10.74 -27.98
C GLY A 350 -21.15 -11.19 -26.72
N GLY A 351 -20.29 -10.29 -26.25
CA GLY A 351 -19.60 -10.33 -24.96
C GLY A 351 -18.68 -9.12 -24.87
N ALA A 352 -19.03 -8.13 -24.05
CA ALA A 352 -18.44 -6.78 -24.07
C ALA A 352 -16.98 -6.68 -23.55
N ALA A 353 -16.31 -7.78 -23.21
CA ALA A 353 -15.12 -7.77 -22.36
C ALA A 353 -13.75 -7.80 -23.08
N GLY A 354 -13.67 -8.35 -24.30
CA GLY A 354 -12.40 -8.44 -25.06
C GLY A 354 -11.76 -7.09 -25.46
N PRO A 355 -12.50 -6.05 -25.87
CA PRO A 355 -11.90 -4.78 -26.30
C PRO A 355 -11.47 -3.85 -25.15
N ASP A 356 -11.66 -4.25 -23.88
CA ASP A 356 -11.32 -3.41 -22.71
C ASP A 356 -9.85 -3.60 -22.25
N ASN A 357 -9.28 -4.82 -22.34
CA ASN A 357 -7.89 -5.08 -21.92
C ASN A 357 -6.87 -4.31 -22.76
N PHE A 358 -7.03 -4.31 -24.09
CA PHE A 358 -6.16 -3.55 -24.99
C PHE A 358 -6.30 -2.04 -24.80
N ARG A 359 -7.54 -1.55 -24.57
CA ARG A 359 -7.78 -0.13 -24.26
C ARG A 359 -7.14 0.29 -22.95
N ASN A 360 -7.16 -0.58 -21.93
CA ASN A 360 -6.50 -0.33 -20.66
C ASN A 360 -4.98 -0.29 -20.82
N LEU A 361 -4.39 -1.23 -21.58
CA LEU A 361 -2.96 -1.23 -21.87
C LEU A 361 -2.52 0.07 -22.57
N VAL A 362 -3.23 0.46 -23.64
CA VAL A 362 -2.97 1.71 -24.36
C VAL A 362 -3.12 2.93 -23.45
N ALA A 363 -4.13 2.96 -22.57
CA ALA A 363 -4.33 4.06 -21.62
C ALA A 363 -3.16 4.17 -20.61
N ILE A 364 -2.66 3.04 -20.11
CA ILE A 364 -1.47 2.99 -19.24
C ILE A 364 -0.25 3.49 -20.01
N HIS A 365 -0.07 3.05 -21.25
CA HIS A 365 1.08 3.42 -22.08
C HIS A 365 1.07 4.90 -22.47
N ASP A 366 -0.07 5.45 -22.86
CA ASP A 366 -0.20 6.88 -23.17
C ASP A 366 0.11 7.73 -21.94
N HIS A 367 -0.29 7.27 -20.75
CA HIS A 367 0.07 7.90 -19.51
C HIS A 367 1.58 7.85 -19.25
N LEU A 368 2.22 6.68 -19.39
CA LEU A 368 3.67 6.52 -19.25
C LEU A 368 4.45 7.40 -20.24
N ARG A 369 3.99 7.51 -21.49
CA ARG A 369 4.57 8.39 -22.51
C ARG A 369 4.49 9.86 -22.10
N ALA A 370 3.34 10.32 -21.62
CA ALA A 370 3.14 11.70 -21.18
C ALA A 370 4.02 12.04 -19.97
N GLU A 371 4.19 11.11 -19.02
CA GLU A 371 5.08 11.33 -17.88
C GLU A 371 6.56 11.32 -18.27
N LEU A 372 6.99 10.44 -19.19
CA LEU A 372 8.36 10.47 -19.73
C LEU A 372 8.70 11.81 -20.36
N GLU A 373 7.75 12.37 -21.13
CA GLU A 373 7.94 13.66 -21.78
C GLU A 373 8.07 14.80 -20.75
N GLN A 374 7.25 14.80 -19.70
CA GLN A 374 7.35 15.79 -18.63
C GLN A 374 8.67 15.68 -17.84
N ILE A 375 9.15 14.46 -17.57
CA ILE A 375 10.44 14.24 -16.90
C ILE A 375 11.58 14.73 -17.79
N ALA A 376 11.58 14.37 -19.07
CA ALA A 376 12.60 14.82 -20.02
C ALA A 376 12.64 16.35 -20.14
N GLN A 377 11.48 17.01 -20.19
CA GLN A 377 11.37 18.47 -20.19
C GLN A 377 11.92 19.09 -18.90
N ALA A 378 11.59 18.53 -17.74
CA ALA A 378 12.08 19.03 -16.45
C ALA A 378 13.60 18.88 -16.32
N VAL A 379 14.17 17.75 -16.77
CA VAL A 379 15.62 17.53 -16.80
C VAL A 379 16.30 18.51 -17.75
N GLN A 380 15.73 18.72 -18.93
CA GLN A 380 16.27 19.66 -19.91
C GLN A 380 16.25 21.11 -19.39
N GLN A 381 15.15 21.53 -18.75
CA GLN A 381 15.06 22.86 -18.14
C GLN A 381 16.07 23.07 -17.00
N VAL A 382 16.44 22.00 -16.27
CA VAL A 382 17.55 22.07 -15.30
C VAL A 382 18.89 22.21 -16.00
N ALA A 383 19.12 21.46 -17.08
CA ALA A 383 20.34 21.54 -17.86
C ALA A 383 20.54 22.93 -18.52
N ASP A 384 19.45 23.54 -18.97
CA ASP A 384 19.45 24.87 -19.58
C ASP A 384 19.51 26.01 -18.53
N GLY A 385 19.46 25.69 -17.24
CA GLY A 385 19.46 26.65 -16.14
C GLY A 385 18.15 27.43 -15.97
N GLU A 386 17.09 27.02 -16.67
CA GLU A 386 15.75 27.63 -16.62
C GLU A 386 14.96 27.19 -15.38
N LEU A 387 15.26 26.00 -14.85
CA LEU A 387 14.62 25.43 -13.67
C LEU A 387 15.68 25.00 -12.65
N THR A 388 15.47 25.35 -11.38
CA THR A 388 16.37 24.86 -10.34
C THR A 388 16.13 23.37 -10.08
N PRO A 389 17.15 22.59 -9.67
CA PRO A 389 16.95 21.18 -9.28
C PRO A 389 15.83 20.99 -8.23
N VAL A 390 15.67 21.96 -7.31
CA VAL A 390 14.61 21.96 -6.29
C VAL A 390 13.22 22.18 -6.90
N ALA A 391 13.10 23.10 -7.86
CA ALA A 391 11.83 23.37 -8.56
C ALA A 391 11.45 22.22 -9.51
N ALA A 392 12.41 21.62 -10.21
CA ALA A 392 12.22 20.42 -11.02
C ALA A 392 11.74 19.25 -10.15
N ARG A 393 12.36 19.06 -8.98
CA ARG A 393 11.91 18.08 -8.00
C ARG A 393 10.47 18.33 -7.53
N THR A 394 10.08 19.58 -7.33
CA THR A 394 8.71 19.95 -6.95
C THR A 394 7.70 19.66 -8.06
N LEU A 395 8.05 19.98 -9.31
CA LEU A 395 7.21 19.71 -10.49
C LEU A 395 7.02 18.20 -10.69
N ILE A 396 8.11 17.44 -10.67
CA ILE A 396 8.09 15.97 -10.78
C ILE A 396 7.37 15.33 -9.59
N SER A 397 7.40 15.94 -8.40
CA SER A 397 6.68 15.44 -7.21
C SER A 397 5.16 15.63 -7.28
N ARG A 398 4.66 16.47 -8.21
CA ARG A 398 3.23 16.74 -8.40
C ARG A 398 2.61 15.95 -9.55
N MET A 399 3.39 15.12 -10.23
CA MET A 399 2.93 14.24 -11.31
C MET A 399 2.17 13.03 -10.74
N THR A 400 1.15 12.59 -11.47
CA THR A 400 -0.09 12.01 -10.92
C THR A 400 0.03 10.57 -10.40
N VAL A 401 1.12 9.85 -10.68
CA VAL A 401 1.38 8.53 -10.07
C VAL A 401 2.15 8.64 -8.75
N ARG A 402 2.55 9.86 -8.35
CA ARG A 402 3.62 10.08 -7.39
C ARG A 402 3.22 10.65 -6.03
N GLN A 403 2.02 10.36 -5.55
CA GLN A 403 1.65 10.69 -4.17
C GLN A 403 1.99 9.61 -3.11
N ASN A 404 2.59 8.48 -3.50
CA ASN A 404 2.59 7.26 -2.67
C ASN A 404 3.95 6.72 -2.15
N HIS A 405 5.04 7.50 -2.19
CA HIS A 405 6.27 7.10 -1.48
C HIS A 405 7.06 8.29 -0.94
N TRP A 406 7.18 8.38 0.39
CA TRP A 406 8.25 9.12 1.07
C TRP A 406 8.93 8.26 2.12
N THR A 407 10.19 7.95 1.87
CA THR A 407 11.26 7.93 2.88
C THR A 407 12.47 8.57 2.20
N LEU A 408 13.23 9.39 2.94
CA LEU A 408 14.33 10.21 2.43
C LEU A 408 15.36 9.37 1.63
N GLY A 409 15.60 9.75 0.37
CA GLY A 409 16.66 9.20 -0.51
C GLY A 409 16.12 8.49 -1.77
N SER A 410 16.49 8.98 -2.96
CA SER A 410 16.19 8.45 -4.32
C SER A 410 14.80 8.76 -4.91
N PHE A 411 14.68 9.92 -5.57
CA PHE A 411 13.46 10.28 -6.32
C PHE A 411 13.32 9.54 -7.66
N CYS A 412 14.40 9.05 -8.24
CA CYS A 412 14.39 8.44 -9.56
C CYS A 412 14.21 6.92 -9.51
N ALA A 413 14.68 6.28 -8.43
CA ALA A 413 14.36 4.90 -8.07
C ALA A 413 12.86 4.61 -8.05
N SER A 414 12.03 5.60 -7.67
CA SER A 414 10.59 5.42 -7.59
C SER A 414 9.91 5.31 -8.95
N TYR A 415 10.40 6.03 -9.96
CA TYR A 415 9.91 5.92 -11.33
C TYR A 415 10.42 4.65 -12.00
N CYS A 416 11.70 4.30 -11.74
CA CYS A 416 12.27 3.02 -12.13
C CYS A 416 11.44 1.84 -11.61
N ARG A 417 10.94 1.94 -10.37
CA ARG A 417 10.04 0.93 -9.78
C ARG A 417 8.70 0.81 -10.52
N ILE A 418 8.07 1.90 -10.97
CA ILE A 418 6.77 1.83 -11.67
C ILE A 418 6.89 1.12 -13.02
N VAL A 419 7.88 1.50 -13.83
CA VAL A 419 8.16 0.83 -15.11
C VAL A 419 8.56 -0.63 -14.88
N THR A 420 9.35 -0.91 -13.82
CA THR A 420 9.69 -2.28 -13.43
C THR A 420 8.46 -3.07 -12.99
N ILE A 421 7.52 -2.47 -12.26
CA ILE A 421 6.31 -3.12 -11.77
C ILE A 421 5.32 -3.38 -12.91
N HIS A 422 5.13 -2.43 -13.82
CA HIS A 422 4.32 -2.59 -15.03
C HIS A 422 4.79 -3.79 -15.85
N HIS A 423 6.07 -3.79 -16.23
CA HIS A 423 6.66 -4.91 -16.96
C HIS A 423 6.66 -6.23 -16.17
N ALA A 424 6.86 -6.19 -14.85
CA ALA A 424 6.79 -7.39 -14.01
C ALA A 424 5.36 -7.97 -13.92
N VAL A 425 4.33 -7.11 -13.95
CA VAL A 425 2.92 -7.54 -14.01
C VAL A 425 2.62 -8.19 -15.35
N GLU A 426 3.14 -7.65 -16.44
CA GLU A 426 3.02 -8.24 -17.77
C GLU A 426 3.67 -9.62 -17.82
N ASP A 427 4.93 -9.72 -17.37
CA ASP A 427 5.69 -10.98 -17.31
C ASP A 427 4.97 -12.06 -16.48
N ALA A 428 4.48 -11.67 -15.29
CA ALA A 428 3.96 -12.64 -14.32
C ALA A 428 2.48 -12.99 -14.56
N HIS A 429 1.69 -12.13 -15.19
CA HIS A 429 0.24 -12.27 -15.26
C HIS A 429 -0.34 -12.10 -16.67
N MET A 430 0.05 -11.04 -17.41
CA MET A 430 -0.51 -10.79 -18.74
C MET A 430 -0.02 -11.80 -19.77
N PHE A 431 1.31 -11.96 -19.91
CA PHE A 431 1.93 -12.82 -20.91
C PHE A 431 1.54 -14.30 -20.75
N PRO A 432 1.48 -14.90 -19.54
CA PRO A 432 0.94 -16.25 -19.38
C PRO A 432 -0.50 -16.38 -19.86
N GLY A 433 -1.35 -15.36 -19.61
CA GLY A 433 -2.73 -15.31 -20.09
C GLY A 433 -2.83 -15.19 -21.62
N VAL A 434 -2.01 -14.31 -22.20
CA VAL A 434 -1.86 -14.12 -23.65
C VAL A 434 -1.42 -15.41 -24.33
N LEU A 435 -0.40 -16.09 -23.80
CA LEU A 435 0.11 -17.36 -24.36
C LEU A 435 -0.89 -18.50 -24.22
N ALA A 436 -1.76 -18.48 -23.20
CA ALA A 436 -2.82 -19.47 -23.05
C ALA A 436 -3.89 -19.37 -24.17
N VAL A 437 -4.19 -18.15 -24.65
CA VAL A 437 -5.23 -17.92 -25.68
C VAL A 437 -4.65 -17.76 -27.09
N ALA A 438 -3.39 -17.34 -27.22
CA ALA A 438 -2.71 -17.10 -28.49
C ALA A 438 -1.25 -17.60 -28.49
N PRO A 439 -0.99 -18.93 -28.43
CA PRO A 439 0.37 -19.47 -28.37
C PRO A 439 1.29 -19.02 -29.53
N GLN A 440 0.72 -18.63 -30.67
CA GLN A 440 1.45 -18.16 -31.85
C GLN A 440 2.23 -16.85 -31.64
N VAL A 441 1.92 -16.07 -30.59
CA VAL A 441 2.65 -14.82 -30.28
C VAL A 441 3.88 -15.04 -29.40
N LYS A 442 4.24 -16.29 -29.09
CA LYS A 442 5.35 -16.62 -28.19
C LYS A 442 6.66 -15.91 -28.53
N ALA A 443 7.04 -15.84 -29.80
CA ALA A 443 8.28 -15.16 -30.19
C ALA A 443 8.25 -13.65 -29.88
N VAL A 444 7.08 -13.01 -29.95
CA VAL A 444 6.89 -11.60 -29.55
C VAL A 444 7.02 -11.46 -28.04
N VAL A 445 6.34 -12.32 -27.26
CA VAL A 445 6.42 -12.32 -25.79
C VAL A 445 7.86 -12.52 -25.31
N ASP A 446 8.56 -13.54 -25.81
CA ASP A 446 9.97 -13.80 -25.47
C ASP A 446 10.86 -12.58 -25.79
N ARG A 447 10.51 -11.82 -26.84
CA ARG A 447 11.21 -10.58 -27.19
C ARG A 447 10.87 -9.43 -26.24
N LEU A 448 9.61 -9.27 -25.85
CA LEU A 448 9.18 -8.24 -24.89
C LEU A 448 9.84 -8.48 -23.52
N GLU A 449 9.85 -9.71 -23.02
CA GLU A 449 10.55 -10.10 -21.78
C GLU A 449 12.06 -9.77 -21.85
N ALA A 450 12.70 -10.01 -23.01
CA ALA A 450 14.10 -9.64 -23.21
C ALA A 450 14.32 -8.11 -23.22
N GLU A 451 13.37 -7.34 -23.76
CA GLU A 451 13.40 -5.87 -23.73
C GLU A 451 13.15 -5.32 -22.32
N HIS A 452 12.34 -5.97 -21.49
CA HIS A 452 12.16 -5.63 -20.07
C HIS A 452 13.49 -5.67 -19.30
N LEU A 453 14.33 -6.67 -19.54
CA LEU A 453 15.66 -6.76 -18.92
C LEU A 453 16.60 -5.61 -19.35
N VAL A 454 16.51 -5.18 -20.61
CA VAL A 454 17.28 -4.03 -21.11
C VAL A 454 16.80 -2.74 -20.46
N ILE A 455 15.48 -2.53 -20.40
CA ILE A 455 14.86 -1.37 -19.76
C ILE A 455 15.23 -1.30 -18.29
N ALA A 456 15.15 -2.42 -17.56
CA ALA A 456 15.58 -2.50 -16.16
C ALA A 456 17.05 -2.09 -15.98
N GLY A 457 17.93 -2.49 -16.90
CA GLY A 457 19.34 -2.09 -16.89
C GLY A 457 19.58 -0.60 -17.21
N VAL A 458 18.73 0.03 -18.04
CA VAL A 458 18.78 1.48 -18.30
C VAL A 458 18.29 2.27 -17.08
N LEU A 459 17.19 1.82 -16.48
CA LEU A 459 16.62 2.38 -15.27
C LEU A 459 17.60 2.35 -14.09
N ASP A 460 18.29 1.22 -13.88
CA ASP A 460 19.31 1.09 -12.83
C ASP A 460 20.49 2.06 -13.02
N ARG A 461 20.94 2.28 -14.28
CA ARG A 461 21.97 3.29 -14.58
C ARG A 461 21.48 4.71 -14.31
N PHE A 462 20.25 5.02 -14.73
CA PHE A 462 19.63 6.33 -14.53
C PHE A 462 19.48 6.64 -13.04
N ASP A 463 19.00 5.68 -12.23
CA ASP A 463 18.87 5.86 -10.78
C ASP A 463 20.23 6.11 -10.11
N ARG A 464 21.27 5.34 -10.48
CA ARG A 464 22.63 5.53 -9.97
C ARG A 464 23.17 6.93 -10.26
N ALA A 465 23.04 7.41 -11.50
CA ALA A 465 23.47 8.76 -11.88
C ALA A 465 22.75 9.85 -11.07
N LEU A 466 21.47 9.66 -10.78
CA LEU A 466 20.68 10.62 -9.99
C LEU A 466 21.02 10.59 -8.50
N VAL A 467 21.38 9.43 -7.95
CA VAL A 467 21.88 9.30 -6.58
C VAL A 467 23.25 9.97 -6.45
N ASP A 468 24.12 9.81 -7.44
CA ASP A 468 25.46 10.41 -7.45
C ASP A 468 25.38 11.95 -7.52
N LEU A 469 24.46 12.50 -8.34
CA LEU A 469 24.18 13.94 -8.39
C LEU A 469 23.84 14.56 -7.02
N VAL A 470 23.05 13.86 -6.21
CA VAL A 470 22.64 14.33 -4.88
C VAL A 470 23.77 14.23 -3.86
N ARG A 471 24.70 13.29 -4.04
CA ARG A 471 25.84 13.09 -3.12
C ARG A 471 26.94 14.13 -3.32
N GLU A 472 27.00 14.78 -4.47
CA GLU A 472 27.98 15.81 -4.82
C GLU A 472 27.59 17.23 -4.37
N GLU A 473 26.58 17.38 -3.49
CA GLU A 473 26.17 18.68 -2.89
C GLU A 473 27.24 19.26 -1.94
N GLY A 474 28.37 19.70 -2.51
CA GLY A 474 29.32 20.65 -1.93
C GLY A 474 29.06 22.09 -2.43
N PRO A 475 29.80 23.10 -1.95
CA PRO A 475 29.57 24.52 -2.23
C PRO A 475 29.73 24.94 -3.72
N GLU A 476 30.13 24.04 -4.61
CA GLU A 476 30.27 24.29 -6.05
C GLU A 476 29.09 23.73 -6.89
N GLY A 477 28.16 22.97 -6.29
CA GLY A 477 27.05 22.31 -7.01
C GLY A 477 27.51 21.11 -7.86
N PRO A 478 26.58 20.37 -8.49
CA PRO A 478 26.94 19.26 -9.37
C PRO A 478 27.71 19.77 -10.59
N GLY A 479 28.77 19.05 -10.99
CA GLY A 479 29.56 19.39 -12.17
C GLY A 479 28.74 19.29 -13.48
N PRO A 480 29.05 20.08 -14.52
CA PRO A 480 28.33 20.07 -15.80
C PRO A 480 28.30 18.69 -16.48
N ASP A 481 29.29 17.82 -16.20
CA ASP A 481 29.38 16.47 -16.75
C ASP A 481 28.31 15.52 -16.19
N GLY A 482 27.92 15.65 -14.92
CA GLY A 482 26.90 14.80 -14.29
C GLY A 482 25.47 15.13 -14.75
N ILE A 483 25.19 16.41 -15.03
CA ILE A 483 23.91 16.83 -15.62
C ILE A 483 23.80 16.34 -17.07
N ALA A 484 24.89 16.38 -17.83
CA ALA A 484 24.92 15.86 -19.19
C ALA A 484 24.66 14.34 -19.24
N GLU A 485 25.26 13.57 -18.33
CA GLU A 485 25.03 12.12 -18.21
C GLU A 485 23.56 11.79 -17.91
N ILE A 486 22.92 12.52 -16.99
CA ILE A 486 21.51 12.32 -16.64
C ILE A 486 20.60 12.66 -17.81
N SER A 487 20.88 13.74 -18.54
CA SER A 487 20.12 14.12 -19.74
C SER A 487 20.22 13.07 -20.84
N GLU A 488 21.42 12.50 -21.07
CA GLU A 488 21.62 11.42 -22.04
C GLU A 488 20.87 10.14 -21.62
N LEU A 489 20.94 9.75 -20.34
CA LEU A 489 20.23 8.58 -19.83
C LEU A 489 18.70 8.76 -19.85
N ALA A 490 18.20 9.96 -19.57
CA ALA A 490 16.77 10.28 -19.66
C ALA A 490 16.26 10.18 -21.11
N ALA A 491 17.00 10.75 -22.07
CA ALA A 491 16.67 10.65 -23.49
C ALA A 491 16.69 9.18 -23.97
N HIS A 492 17.73 8.45 -23.58
CA HIS A 492 17.86 7.03 -23.92
C HIS A 492 16.71 6.19 -23.33
N LEU A 493 16.34 6.42 -22.08
CA LEU A 493 15.21 5.75 -21.44
C LEU A 493 13.89 6.06 -22.17
N GLY A 494 13.65 7.33 -22.52
CA GLY A 494 12.47 7.74 -23.28
C GLY A 494 12.37 7.09 -24.65
N ASP A 495 13.49 6.91 -25.34
CA ASP A 495 13.55 6.23 -26.64
C ASP A 495 13.27 4.74 -26.53
N VAL A 496 13.92 4.05 -25.59
CA VAL A 496 13.75 2.61 -25.38
C VAL A 496 12.32 2.29 -24.96
N LEU A 497 11.75 3.05 -24.00
CA LEU A 497 10.38 2.83 -23.54
C LEU A 497 9.35 3.08 -24.64
N ARG A 498 9.41 4.22 -25.34
CA ARG A 498 8.44 4.50 -26.41
C ARG A 498 8.48 3.43 -27.50
N SER A 499 9.69 2.99 -27.89
CA SER A 499 9.88 1.93 -28.87
C SER A 499 9.31 0.59 -28.40
N HIS A 500 9.48 0.26 -27.12
CA HIS A 500 8.97 -0.95 -26.50
C HIS A 500 7.44 -0.96 -26.41
N LEU A 501 6.84 0.08 -25.83
CA LEU A 501 5.38 0.22 -25.67
C LEU A 501 4.65 0.18 -27.02
N CYS A 502 5.22 0.80 -28.07
CA CYS A 502 4.63 0.73 -29.41
C CYS A 502 4.66 -0.69 -29.99
N TYR A 503 5.74 -1.43 -29.76
CA TYR A 503 5.88 -2.80 -30.26
C TYR A 503 4.92 -3.76 -29.55
N GLU A 504 4.76 -3.60 -28.23
CA GLU A 504 3.80 -4.36 -27.46
C GLU A 504 2.36 -4.11 -27.92
N GLU A 505 1.97 -2.83 -28.07
CA GLU A 505 0.64 -2.45 -28.55
C GLU A 505 0.35 -3.05 -29.94
N ASP A 506 1.29 -2.92 -30.88
CA ASP A 506 1.12 -3.39 -32.25
C ASP A 506 0.95 -4.91 -32.34
N GLU A 507 1.76 -5.66 -31.59
CA GLU A 507 1.82 -7.11 -31.73
C GLU A 507 0.84 -7.86 -30.83
N LEU A 508 0.49 -7.33 -29.66
CA LEU A 508 -0.39 -8.00 -28.71
C LEU A 508 -1.87 -7.60 -28.86
N ALA A 509 -2.20 -6.54 -29.62
CA ALA A 509 -3.59 -6.07 -29.80
C ALA A 509 -4.59 -7.20 -30.12
N GLY A 510 -4.25 -8.05 -31.10
CA GLY A 510 -5.11 -9.15 -31.52
C GLY A 510 -5.24 -10.27 -30.48
N ALA A 511 -4.20 -10.52 -29.69
CA ALA A 511 -4.20 -11.56 -28.66
C ALA A 511 -4.93 -11.10 -27.39
N LEU A 512 -4.75 -9.83 -26.99
CA LEU A 512 -5.43 -9.22 -25.86
C LEU A 512 -6.95 -9.14 -26.07
N ALA A 513 -7.39 -8.95 -27.32
CA ALA A 513 -8.81 -8.98 -27.68
C ALA A 513 -9.47 -10.36 -27.48
N LEU A 514 -8.68 -11.44 -27.43
CA LEU A 514 -9.16 -12.81 -27.19
C LEU A 514 -9.18 -13.18 -25.70
N MET A 515 -8.60 -12.37 -24.83
CA MET A 515 -8.60 -12.64 -23.39
C MET A 515 -9.99 -12.35 -22.80
N PRO A 516 -10.55 -13.26 -21.98
CA PRO A 516 -11.75 -12.95 -21.21
C PRO A 516 -11.46 -11.80 -20.24
N GLY A 517 -12.36 -10.82 -20.14
CA GLY A 517 -12.21 -9.72 -19.18
C GLY A 517 -12.20 -10.24 -17.75
N SER A 518 -11.33 -9.66 -16.93
CA SER A 518 -11.21 -9.98 -15.51
C SER A 518 -12.54 -9.73 -14.80
N ILE A 519 -13.11 -10.77 -14.19
CA ILE A 519 -14.31 -10.72 -13.32
C ILE A 519 -13.90 -10.34 -11.90
#